data_AF-A0A9P8MWY0-F1
#
_entry.id   AF-A0A9P8MWY0-F1
#
_cell.length_a   1.000
_cell.length_b   1.000
_cell.length_c   1.000
_cell.angle_alpha   90.00
_cell.angle_beta   90.00
_cell.angle_gamma   90.00
#
_symmetry.space_group_name_H-M   'P 1'
#
loop_
_entity.id
_entity.type
_entity.pdbx_description
1 polymer ?
#
loop_
_entity_poly.entity_id
_entity_poly.type
_entity_poly.pdbx_seq_one_letter_code
_entity_poly.pdbx_strand_id
1 'polypeptide(L)'
;MRARLLKAFFASLIPLAWPATLAPRTESRLDRASLPLPHRLVAQFPVGTWIENIAVRPNGNILVTSLAPNASLYEISNPQSESPTVTLHFTISTISSLSGITEVDDDCFCIVGGNFSPSGSDRGAFSVWVVDFKNRHGPEMRRAASLPDAVLPNGATKLPHTENTVLIADSTLGLVWKVHVHTGEHEIALQLPEMSPQAGGNSSALVGINGIHAWKGRLWWTNSANASLYRVRIMPGGNLADDVEVEKVASLPSLIFGRLHPRTWGPRGRMDDH
;
A
#
# COMPACT_ATOMS: atom_id res chain seq x y z
N MET A 1 15.13 73.16 -34.09
CA MET A 1 14.51 71.91 -34.60
C MET A 1 15.16 70.75 -33.84
N ARG A 2 14.37 69.77 -33.39
CA ARG A 2 14.64 68.85 -32.28
C ARG A 2 15.91 67.98 -32.43
N ALA A 3 16.62 67.76 -31.32
CA ALA A 3 17.19 66.45 -30.95
C ALA A 3 17.62 66.44 -29.47
N ARG A 4 17.01 65.56 -28.66
CA ARG A 4 17.52 65.14 -27.34
C ARG A 4 18.46 63.95 -27.55
N LEU A 5 19.64 63.96 -26.94
CA LEU A 5 20.35 62.72 -26.61
C LEU A 5 21.10 62.87 -25.27
N LEU A 6 20.86 61.86 -24.43
CA LEU A 6 21.36 61.66 -23.08
C LEU A 6 22.89 61.60 -23.04
N LYS A 7 23.49 62.24 -22.02
CA LYS A 7 24.88 62.00 -21.62
C LYS A 7 24.91 60.87 -20.58
N ALA A 8 25.63 59.80 -20.90
CA ALA A 8 25.96 58.72 -20.00
C ALA A 8 27.04 59.15 -19.00
N PHE A 9 26.88 58.81 -17.72
CA PHE A 9 27.93 58.84 -16.71
C PHE A 9 28.36 57.40 -16.43
N PHE A 10 29.64 57.11 -16.67
CA PHE A 10 30.30 55.90 -16.18
C PHE A 10 30.79 56.16 -14.76
N ALA A 11 30.31 55.38 -13.78
CA ALA A 11 30.89 55.30 -12.45
C ALA A 11 31.47 53.89 -12.27
N SER A 12 32.77 53.79 -11.97
CA SER A 12 33.43 52.52 -11.67
C SER A 12 33.06 52.09 -10.25
N LEU A 13 32.55 50.86 -10.10
CA LEU A 13 32.35 50.23 -8.81
C LEU A 13 33.38 49.12 -8.62
N ILE A 14 34.20 49.27 -7.58
CA ILE A 14 35.11 48.25 -7.07
C ILE A 14 34.26 47.18 -6.38
N PRO A 15 34.38 45.88 -6.70
CA PRO A 15 33.65 44.86 -5.95
C PRO A 15 34.35 44.61 -4.62
N LEU A 16 33.71 45.00 -3.52
CA LEU A 16 34.04 44.48 -2.18
C LEU A 16 33.60 43.01 -2.11
N ALA A 17 34.58 42.10 -2.11
CA ALA A 17 34.33 40.70 -1.80
C ALA A 17 34.11 40.55 -0.30
N TRP A 18 32.87 40.26 0.11
CA TRP A 18 32.56 39.82 1.47
C TRP A 18 33.02 38.35 1.60
N PRO A 19 33.87 38.00 2.59
CA PRO A 19 34.09 36.60 2.87
C PRO A 19 32.79 36.02 3.42
N ALA A 20 32.15 35.15 2.63
CA ALA A 20 31.07 34.32 3.14
C ALA A 20 31.66 33.34 4.16
N THR A 21 31.60 33.69 5.44
CA THR A 21 31.75 32.73 6.52
C THR A 21 30.62 31.72 6.39
N LEU A 22 30.93 30.57 5.78
CA LEU A 22 30.12 29.37 5.84
C LEU A 22 29.98 28.99 7.32
N ALA A 23 28.85 29.35 7.92
CA ALA A 23 28.45 28.75 9.18
C ALA A 23 28.42 27.22 8.93
N PRO A 24 29.06 26.40 9.76
CA PRO A 24 28.96 24.95 9.62
C PRO A 24 27.48 24.59 9.67
N ARG A 25 26.99 23.98 8.58
CA ARG A 25 25.68 23.34 8.57
C ARG A 25 25.67 22.41 9.78
N THR A 26 24.84 22.73 10.76
CA THR A 26 24.38 21.76 11.73
C THR A 26 23.53 20.80 10.91
N GLU A 27 24.17 19.78 10.33
CA GLU A 27 23.46 18.56 9.97
C GLU A 27 22.76 18.13 11.26
N SER A 28 21.44 18.24 11.29
CA SER A 28 20.65 17.60 12.32
C SER A 28 21.07 16.14 12.29
N ARG A 29 21.86 15.74 13.28
CA ARG A 29 22.16 14.35 13.58
C ARG A 29 20.81 13.72 13.86
N LEU A 30 20.14 13.24 12.82
CA LEU A 30 19.11 12.23 12.96
C LEU A 30 19.88 11.07 13.57
N ASP A 31 19.80 10.94 14.90
CA ASP A 31 20.32 9.79 15.59
C ASP A 31 19.80 8.58 14.84
N ARG A 32 20.73 7.87 14.22
CA ARG A 32 20.44 6.75 13.34
C ARG A 32 19.65 5.77 14.20
N ALA A 33 18.35 5.64 13.93
CA ALA A 33 17.46 4.84 14.77
C ALA A 33 18.11 3.47 15.01
N SER A 34 18.30 3.11 16.28
CA SER A 34 18.86 1.82 16.64
C SER A 34 17.86 0.74 16.25
N LEU A 35 18.28 -0.19 15.39
CA LEU A 35 17.46 -1.34 15.01
C LEU A 35 17.64 -2.48 16.02
N PRO A 36 16.58 -3.26 16.33
CA PRO A 36 15.22 -3.12 15.80
C PRO A 36 14.47 -1.95 16.44
N LEU A 37 13.56 -1.34 15.69
CA LEU A 37 12.62 -0.37 16.24
C LEU A 37 11.77 -1.04 17.35
N PRO A 38 11.36 -0.28 18.39
CA PRO A 38 10.46 -0.79 19.41
C PRO A 38 9.14 -1.25 18.76
N HIS A 39 8.58 -2.35 19.26
CA HIS A 39 7.30 -2.90 18.82
C HIS A 39 6.57 -3.53 20.01
N ARG A 40 5.26 -3.73 19.85
CA ARG A 40 4.37 -4.33 20.85
C ARG A 40 3.29 -5.15 20.15
N LEU A 41 2.85 -6.24 20.78
CA LEU A 41 1.68 -6.99 20.34
C LEU A 41 0.40 -6.16 20.59
N VAL A 42 -0.37 -5.92 19.53
CA VAL A 42 -1.65 -5.20 19.61
C VAL A 42 -2.82 -6.19 19.71
N ALA A 43 -2.87 -7.18 18.84
CA ALA A 43 -3.88 -8.23 18.85
C ALA A 43 -3.28 -9.55 18.35
N GLN A 44 -3.79 -10.66 18.85
CA GLN A 44 -3.41 -12.01 18.43
C GLN A 44 -4.66 -12.75 17.98
N PHE A 45 -4.62 -13.28 16.76
CA PHE A 45 -5.67 -14.14 16.22
C PHE A 45 -5.34 -15.62 16.49
N PRO A 46 -6.35 -16.51 16.52
CA PRO A 46 -6.14 -17.94 16.65
C PRO A 46 -5.22 -18.50 15.55
N VAL A 47 -4.47 -19.56 15.90
CA VAL A 47 -3.64 -20.29 14.94
C VAL A 47 -4.49 -20.73 13.74
N GLY A 48 -3.95 -20.57 12.53
CA GLY A 48 -4.66 -20.84 11.27
C GLY A 48 -5.39 -19.61 10.70
N THR A 49 -5.42 -18.49 11.42
CA THR A 49 -5.90 -17.21 10.87
C THR A 49 -4.78 -16.52 10.10
N TRP A 50 -5.02 -16.21 8.84
CA TRP A 50 -4.16 -15.38 8.01
C TRP A 50 -4.80 -14.00 7.87
N ILE A 51 -4.29 -13.04 8.64
CA ILE A 51 -4.61 -11.62 8.46
C ILE A 51 -3.72 -11.04 7.36
N GLU A 52 -4.34 -10.48 6.32
CA GLU A 52 -3.65 -10.03 5.12
C GLU A 52 -3.35 -8.54 5.19
N ASN A 53 -4.40 -7.72 5.27
CA ASN A 53 -4.27 -6.28 5.12
C ASN A 53 -4.88 -5.50 6.28
N ILE A 54 -4.57 -4.20 6.29
CA ILE A 54 -4.88 -3.30 7.39
C ILE A 54 -5.23 -1.90 6.87
N ALA A 55 -6.24 -1.28 7.46
CA ALA A 55 -6.51 0.15 7.31
C ALA A 55 -6.81 0.79 8.66
N VAL A 56 -6.47 2.07 8.82
CA VAL A 56 -6.74 2.84 10.04
C VAL A 56 -7.97 3.70 9.78
N ARG A 57 -8.95 3.64 10.69
CA ARG A 57 -10.15 4.48 10.66
C ARG A 57 -9.86 5.89 11.17
N PRO A 58 -10.67 6.90 10.82
CA PRO A 58 -10.52 8.26 11.35
C PRO A 58 -10.53 8.36 12.88
N ASN A 59 -11.17 7.41 13.57
CA ASN A 59 -11.20 7.31 15.03
C ASN A 59 -9.96 6.62 15.66
N GLY A 60 -9.00 6.18 14.84
CA GLY A 60 -7.78 5.50 15.28
C GLY A 60 -7.92 3.99 15.49
N ASN A 61 -9.11 3.41 15.30
CA ASN A 61 -9.27 1.97 15.27
C ASN A 61 -8.68 1.38 14.00
N ILE A 62 -8.39 0.08 14.05
CA ILE A 62 -7.71 -0.63 12.98
C ILE A 62 -8.64 -1.67 12.38
N LEU A 63 -8.90 -1.59 11.08
CA LEU A 63 -9.58 -2.64 10.32
C LEU A 63 -8.55 -3.62 9.78
N VAL A 64 -8.85 -4.92 9.84
CA VAL A 64 -8.02 -5.97 9.26
C VAL A 64 -8.84 -6.99 8.48
N THR A 65 -8.29 -7.43 7.34
CA THR A 65 -8.92 -8.42 6.46
C THR A 65 -8.33 -9.81 6.69
N SER A 66 -9.19 -10.83 6.67
CA SER A 66 -8.80 -12.24 6.78
C SER A 66 -8.81 -12.90 5.40
N LEU A 67 -7.64 -13.42 5.00
CA LEU A 67 -7.47 -14.25 3.80
C LEU A 67 -7.89 -15.70 4.08
N ALA A 68 -7.62 -16.19 5.29
CA ALA A 68 -7.98 -17.53 5.75
C ALA A 68 -8.28 -17.50 7.26
N PRO A 69 -9.21 -18.33 7.76
CA PRO A 69 -9.91 -19.39 7.04
C PRO A 69 -11.13 -18.92 6.23
N ASN A 70 -11.57 -17.67 6.42
CA ASN A 70 -12.78 -17.14 5.80
C ASN A 70 -12.63 -15.64 5.47
N ALA A 71 -13.52 -15.15 4.61
CA ALA A 71 -13.58 -13.77 4.16
C ALA A 71 -14.18 -12.86 5.24
N SER A 72 -13.38 -12.51 6.25
CA SER A 72 -13.85 -11.74 7.41
C SER A 72 -13.15 -10.41 7.59
N LEU A 73 -13.93 -9.38 7.95
CA LEU A 73 -13.44 -8.06 8.34
C LEU A 73 -13.52 -7.93 9.86
N TYR A 74 -12.38 -7.71 10.49
CA TYR A 74 -12.30 -7.44 11.92
C TYR A 74 -11.90 -6.00 12.18
N GLU A 75 -12.33 -5.47 13.32
CA GLU A 75 -11.85 -4.21 13.88
C GLU A 75 -11.11 -4.46 15.18
N ILE A 76 -9.98 -3.80 15.36
CA ILE A 76 -9.24 -3.73 16.62
C ILE A 76 -9.46 -2.31 17.17
N SER A 77 -10.28 -2.23 18.22
CA SER A 77 -10.60 -0.98 18.91
C SER A 77 -9.59 -0.66 20.00
N ASN A 78 -9.29 0.63 20.17
CA ASN A 78 -8.34 1.13 21.16
C ASN A 78 -6.95 0.44 21.08
N PRO A 79 -6.27 0.44 19.93
CA PRO A 79 -5.03 -0.33 19.74
C PRO A 79 -3.88 0.10 20.66
N GLN A 80 -3.96 1.29 21.26
CA GLN A 80 -2.99 1.80 22.23
C GLN A 80 -3.21 1.25 23.66
N SER A 81 -4.39 0.68 23.95
CA SER A 81 -4.70 0.07 25.24
C SER A 81 -3.84 -1.16 25.52
N GLU A 82 -3.70 -1.50 26.80
CA GLU A 82 -3.16 -2.79 27.25
C GLU A 82 -4.11 -3.96 26.92
N SER A 83 -5.40 -3.65 26.69
CA SER A 83 -6.42 -4.64 26.32
C SER A 83 -7.27 -4.14 25.15
N PRO A 84 -6.75 -4.15 23.91
CA PRO A 84 -7.54 -3.84 22.71
C PRO A 84 -8.67 -4.85 22.52
N THR A 85 -9.78 -4.41 21.93
CA THR A 85 -10.92 -5.29 21.64
C THR A 85 -10.94 -5.65 20.17
N VAL A 86 -11.07 -6.94 19.86
CA VAL A 86 -11.26 -7.43 18.49
C VAL A 86 -12.75 -7.71 18.26
N THR A 87 -13.32 -7.07 17.25
CA THR A 87 -14.73 -7.21 16.87
C THR A 87 -14.81 -7.73 15.44
N LEU A 88 -15.60 -8.78 15.21
CA LEU A 88 -15.95 -9.23 13.86
C LEU A 88 -17.11 -8.38 13.35
N HIS A 89 -16.93 -7.69 12.22
CA HIS A 89 -18.00 -6.91 11.59
C HIS A 89 -18.76 -7.72 10.54
N PHE A 90 -18.03 -8.39 9.64
CA PHE A 90 -18.64 -9.15 8.55
C PHE A 90 -17.87 -10.43 8.26
N THR A 91 -18.60 -11.45 7.82
CA THR A 91 -18.07 -12.58 7.06
C THR A 91 -18.87 -12.70 5.77
N ILE A 92 -18.19 -12.63 4.62
CA ILE A 92 -18.85 -12.73 3.32
C ILE A 92 -18.98 -14.21 2.95
N SER A 93 -20.16 -14.79 3.09
CA SER A 93 -20.37 -16.24 2.93
C SER A 93 -20.21 -16.77 1.51
N THR A 94 -20.24 -15.89 0.50
CA THR A 94 -20.12 -16.27 -0.92
C THR A 94 -18.68 -16.36 -1.40
N ILE A 95 -17.70 -15.96 -0.58
CA ILE A 95 -16.28 -16.03 -0.90
C ILE A 95 -15.45 -16.56 0.28
N SER A 96 -14.24 -17.03 0.03
CA SER A 96 -13.39 -17.61 1.07
C SER A 96 -12.35 -16.65 1.66
N SER A 97 -12.00 -15.56 0.98
CA SER A 97 -10.83 -14.76 1.32
C SER A 97 -11.01 -13.26 1.06
N LEU A 98 -10.56 -12.42 2.00
CA LEU A 98 -10.36 -10.98 1.81
C LEU A 98 -8.86 -10.66 1.74
N SER A 99 -8.48 -9.72 0.88
CA SER A 99 -7.12 -9.23 0.70
C SER A 99 -7.07 -7.71 0.96
N GLY A 100 -6.79 -6.91 -0.06
CA GLY A 100 -6.54 -5.47 0.08
C GLY A 100 -7.71 -4.69 0.66
N ILE A 101 -7.36 -3.68 1.45
CA ILE A 101 -8.29 -2.71 2.04
C ILE A 101 -7.72 -1.30 1.89
N THR A 102 -8.58 -0.34 1.54
CA THR A 102 -8.22 1.09 1.51
C THR A 102 -9.43 1.94 1.83
N GLU A 103 -9.21 3.05 2.54
CA GLU A 103 -10.25 4.08 2.68
C GLU A 103 -10.49 4.74 1.32
N VAL A 104 -11.75 4.88 0.92
CA VAL A 104 -12.17 5.48 -0.36
C VAL A 104 -12.92 6.80 -0.18
N ASP A 105 -13.55 6.99 0.96
CA ASP A 105 -14.22 8.22 1.41
C ASP A 105 -14.21 8.24 2.95
N ASP A 106 -14.61 9.34 3.58
CA ASP A 106 -14.64 9.49 5.04
C ASP A 106 -15.33 8.30 5.73
N ASP A 107 -14.54 7.52 6.48
CA ASP A 107 -14.94 6.29 7.19
C ASP A 107 -15.66 5.25 6.29
N CYS A 108 -15.32 5.24 5.00
CA CYS A 108 -15.77 4.29 3.99
C CYS A 108 -14.58 3.54 3.39
N PHE A 109 -14.64 2.21 3.39
CA PHE A 109 -13.52 1.36 2.99
C PHE A 109 -13.89 0.48 1.80
N CYS A 110 -13.02 0.49 0.79
CA CYS A 110 -13.00 -0.51 -0.26
C CYS A 110 -12.23 -1.74 0.24
N ILE A 111 -12.80 -2.92 0.01
CA ILE A 111 -12.21 -4.22 0.34
C ILE A 111 -12.23 -5.08 -0.90
N VAL A 112 -11.15 -5.80 -1.14
CA VAL A 112 -11.02 -6.76 -2.24
C VAL A 112 -11.01 -8.18 -1.69
N GLY A 113 -11.56 -9.13 -2.43
CA GLY A 113 -11.70 -10.52 -1.99
C GLY A 113 -12.29 -11.44 -3.04
N GLY A 114 -12.21 -12.73 -2.79
CA GLY A 114 -12.66 -13.77 -3.71
C GLY A 114 -12.40 -15.17 -3.18
N ASN A 115 -12.55 -16.17 -4.04
CA ASN A 115 -12.18 -17.54 -3.71
C ASN A 115 -10.69 -17.75 -3.96
N PHE A 116 -9.92 -17.85 -2.88
CA PHE A 116 -8.51 -18.20 -2.90
C PHE A 116 -8.30 -19.50 -2.14
N SER A 117 -7.51 -20.39 -2.74
CA SER A 117 -7.03 -21.61 -2.10
C SER A 117 -5.50 -21.70 -2.25
N PRO A 118 -4.82 -22.49 -1.39
CA PRO A 118 -3.39 -22.76 -1.58
C PRO A 118 -3.06 -23.38 -2.95
N SER A 119 -4.02 -24.08 -3.57
CA SER A 119 -3.92 -24.62 -4.93
C SER A 119 -4.11 -23.58 -6.04
N GLY A 120 -4.42 -22.34 -5.69
CA GLY A 120 -4.71 -21.24 -6.61
C GLY A 120 -6.12 -20.68 -6.42
N SER A 121 -6.47 -19.76 -7.30
CA SER A 121 -7.77 -19.09 -7.34
C SER A 121 -8.45 -19.32 -8.69
N ASP A 122 -9.77 -19.41 -8.67
CA ASP A 122 -10.56 -19.48 -9.89
C ASP A 122 -10.69 -18.08 -10.50
N ARG A 123 -10.43 -17.96 -11.81
CA ARG A 123 -10.84 -16.76 -12.57
C ARG A 123 -12.34 -16.56 -12.41
N GLY A 124 -12.78 -15.31 -12.29
CA GLY A 124 -14.19 -15.00 -12.11
C GLY A 124 -14.60 -14.79 -10.65
N ALA A 125 -13.77 -15.20 -9.69
CA ALA A 125 -14.17 -15.30 -8.29
C ALA A 125 -13.94 -14.05 -7.44
N PHE A 126 -13.37 -12.98 -8.01
CA PHE A 126 -13.03 -11.78 -7.25
C PHE A 126 -14.04 -10.66 -7.41
N SER A 127 -14.15 -9.86 -6.37
CA SER A 127 -15.01 -8.69 -6.33
C SER A 127 -14.44 -7.62 -5.42
N VAL A 128 -15.04 -6.44 -5.53
CA VAL A 128 -14.79 -5.31 -4.68
C VAL A 128 -16.04 -5.06 -3.85
N TRP A 129 -15.87 -4.81 -2.56
CA TRP A 129 -16.92 -4.40 -1.64
C TRP A 129 -16.60 -3.02 -1.09
N VAL A 130 -17.64 -2.27 -0.75
CA VAL A 130 -17.52 -1.03 0.02
C VAL A 130 -18.23 -1.23 1.35
N VAL A 131 -17.57 -0.86 2.43
CA VAL A 131 -18.10 -0.86 3.79
C VAL A 131 -18.16 0.57 4.29
N ASP A 132 -19.35 1.04 4.63
CA ASP A 132 -19.62 2.36 5.20
C ASP A 132 -19.79 2.23 6.72
N PHE A 133 -18.95 2.92 7.48
CA PHE A 133 -19.01 2.92 8.95
C PHE A 133 -19.70 4.15 9.54
N LYS A 134 -20.22 5.07 8.72
CA LYS A 134 -20.88 6.31 9.18
C LYS A 134 -22.24 6.06 9.83
N ASN A 135 -22.88 4.93 9.54
CA ASN A 135 -24.17 4.61 10.13
C ASN A 135 -24.04 4.27 11.63
N ARG A 136 -24.83 4.96 12.46
CA ARG A 136 -24.88 4.79 13.92
C ARG A 136 -25.43 3.43 14.36
N HIS A 137 -26.14 2.73 13.49
CA HIS A 137 -26.71 1.42 13.76
C HIS A 137 -25.73 0.25 13.46
N GLY A 138 -24.54 0.56 12.95
CA GLY A 138 -23.53 -0.41 12.58
C GLY A 138 -23.08 -0.21 11.13
N PRO A 139 -21.94 -0.81 10.74
CA PRO A 139 -21.45 -0.68 9.39
C PRO A 139 -22.39 -1.34 8.37
N GLU A 140 -22.38 -0.83 7.15
CA GLU A 140 -23.12 -1.37 6.01
C GLU A 140 -22.17 -1.78 4.91
N MET A 141 -22.38 -2.96 4.34
CA MET A 141 -21.53 -3.48 3.26
C MET A 141 -22.35 -3.71 2.00
N ARG A 142 -21.80 -3.29 0.85
CA ARG A 142 -22.33 -3.66 -0.48
C ARG A 142 -21.22 -4.16 -1.38
N ARG A 143 -21.58 -5.03 -2.33
CA ARG A 143 -20.71 -5.32 -3.47
C ARG A 143 -20.68 -4.11 -4.40
N ALA A 144 -19.48 -3.68 -4.76
CA ALA A 144 -19.22 -2.52 -5.60
C ALA A 144 -18.92 -2.90 -7.05
N ALA A 145 -18.12 -3.95 -7.26
CA ALA A 145 -17.74 -4.41 -8.58
C ALA A 145 -17.52 -5.92 -8.60
N SER A 146 -17.73 -6.53 -9.76
CA SER A 146 -17.21 -7.85 -10.11
C SER A 146 -15.91 -7.66 -10.89
N LEU A 147 -14.89 -8.47 -10.60
CA LEU A 147 -13.62 -8.47 -11.34
C LEU A 147 -13.42 -9.87 -11.96
N PRO A 148 -14.15 -10.20 -13.04
CA PRO A 148 -14.16 -11.56 -13.56
C PRO A 148 -12.81 -11.99 -14.15
N ASP A 149 -12.04 -11.03 -14.65
CA ASP A 149 -10.74 -11.30 -15.27
C ASP A 149 -9.58 -11.30 -14.27
N ALA A 150 -9.84 -10.92 -13.02
CA ALA A 150 -8.82 -10.93 -11.97
C ALA A 150 -8.49 -12.35 -11.51
N VAL A 151 -7.23 -12.55 -11.09
CA VAL A 151 -6.71 -13.86 -10.65
C VAL A 151 -6.26 -13.80 -9.21
N LEU A 152 -5.40 -12.85 -8.82
CA LEU A 152 -5.03 -12.70 -7.41
C LEU A 152 -4.92 -11.23 -7.00
N PRO A 153 -6.05 -10.52 -6.90
CA PRO A 153 -6.11 -9.21 -6.27
C PRO A 153 -5.54 -9.22 -4.86
N ASN A 154 -4.63 -8.28 -4.60
CA ASN A 154 -3.85 -8.22 -3.37
C ASN A 154 -3.99 -6.83 -2.74
N GLY A 155 -2.91 -6.06 -2.63
CA GLY A 155 -2.97 -4.68 -2.12
C GLY A 155 -3.89 -3.77 -2.93
N ALA A 156 -4.53 -2.83 -2.23
CA ALA A 156 -5.40 -1.81 -2.81
C ALA A 156 -5.04 -0.42 -2.28
N THR A 157 -5.27 0.62 -3.08
CA THR A 157 -5.02 2.01 -2.69
C THR A 157 -5.99 2.96 -3.39
N LYS A 158 -6.48 3.98 -2.69
CA LYS A 158 -7.27 5.05 -3.32
C LYS A 158 -6.42 5.81 -4.32
N LEU A 159 -6.97 6.10 -5.50
CA LEU A 159 -6.36 7.01 -6.46
C LEU A 159 -6.54 8.46 -5.96
N PRO A 160 -5.46 9.20 -5.64
CA PRO A 160 -5.60 10.55 -5.11
C PRO A 160 -6.30 11.49 -6.10
N HIS A 161 -7.13 12.40 -5.57
CA HIS A 161 -7.86 13.41 -6.35
C HIS A 161 -8.86 12.86 -7.40
N THR A 162 -9.10 11.56 -7.39
CA THR A 162 -10.17 10.93 -8.18
C THR A 162 -11.13 10.28 -7.21
N GLU A 163 -12.34 10.81 -7.12
CA GLU A 163 -13.35 10.27 -6.21
C GLU A 163 -13.67 8.81 -6.56
N ASN A 164 -13.93 8.01 -5.52
CA ASN A 164 -14.47 6.65 -5.66
C ASN A 164 -13.65 5.73 -6.57
N THR A 165 -12.38 6.03 -6.80
CA THR A 165 -11.51 5.24 -7.68
C THR A 165 -10.39 4.62 -6.88
N VAL A 166 -10.23 3.32 -7.03
CA VAL A 166 -9.16 2.55 -6.40
C VAL A 166 -8.28 1.91 -7.44
N LEU A 167 -7.01 1.76 -7.09
CA LEU A 167 -6.07 0.89 -7.78
C LEU A 167 -5.92 -0.40 -6.97
N ILE A 168 -5.87 -1.54 -7.66
CA ILE A 168 -5.79 -2.86 -7.04
C ILE A 168 -4.71 -3.67 -7.78
N ALA A 169 -3.72 -4.18 -7.05
CA ALA A 169 -2.69 -5.03 -7.62
C ALA A 169 -3.22 -6.43 -7.88
N ASP A 170 -2.94 -7.00 -9.05
CA ASP A 170 -3.15 -8.42 -9.34
C ASP A 170 -1.80 -9.14 -9.38
N SER A 171 -1.52 -9.90 -8.33
CA SER A 171 -0.23 -10.54 -8.12
C SER A 171 0.10 -11.62 -9.14
N THR A 172 -0.91 -12.27 -9.72
CA THR A 172 -0.67 -13.34 -10.69
C THR A 172 -0.57 -12.79 -12.11
N LEU A 173 -1.41 -11.81 -12.45
CA LEU A 173 -1.38 -11.19 -13.77
C LEU A 173 -0.24 -10.17 -13.94
N GLY A 174 0.32 -9.67 -12.84
CA GLY A 174 1.38 -8.66 -12.88
C GLY A 174 0.90 -7.34 -13.43
N LEU A 175 -0.27 -6.89 -12.97
CA LEU A 175 -0.90 -5.65 -13.42
C LEU A 175 -1.62 -4.95 -12.27
N VAL A 176 -2.12 -3.75 -12.57
CA VAL A 176 -2.93 -2.94 -11.66
C VAL A 176 -4.28 -2.69 -12.32
N TRP A 177 -5.35 -3.12 -11.66
CA TRP A 177 -6.71 -2.74 -12.00
C TRP A 177 -7.00 -1.33 -11.49
N LYS A 178 -7.73 -0.53 -12.26
CA LYS A 178 -8.40 0.68 -11.79
C LYS A 178 -9.90 0.41 -11.76
N VAL A 179 -10.53 0.69 -10.62
CA VAL A 179 -11.94 0.37 -10.39
C VAL A 179 -12.64 1.58 -9.82
N HIS A 180 -13.77 1.97 -10.43
CA HIS A 180 -14.67 2.97 -9.87
C HIS A 180 -15.74 2.30 -9.01
N VAL A 181 -15.70 2.49 -7.69
CA VAL A 181 -16.45 1.68 -6.73
C VAL A 181 -17.96 1.97 -6.68
N HIS A 182 -18.43 3.06 -7.30
CA HIS A 182 -19.87 3.29 -7.44
C HIS A 182 -20.48 2.68 -8.69
N THR A 183 -19.80 2.78 -9.82
CA THR A 183 -20.31 2.27 -11.12
C THR A 183 -19.92 0.82 -11.37
N GLY A 184 -18.86 0.33 -10.71
CA GLY A 184 -18.30 -0.99 -10.95
C GLY A 184 -17.43 -1.09 -12.21
N GLU A 185 -17.28 0.02 -12.95
CA GLU A 185 -16.41 0.10 -14.12
C GLU A 185 -14.97 -0.14 -13.73
N HIS A 186 -14.27 -0.91 -14.56
CA HIS A 186 -12.89 -1.27 -14.31
C HIS A 186 -12.11 -1.45 -15.62
N GLU A 187 -10.83 -1.14 -15.54
CA GLU A 187 -9.87 -1.30 -16.64
C GLU A 187 -8.47 -1.63 -16.09
N ILE A 188 -7.58 -2.07 -16.97
CA ILE A 188 -6.15 -2.21 -16.64
C ILE A 188 -5.53 -0.81 -16.67
N ALA A 189 -5.00 -0.37 -15.54
CA ALA A 189 -4.34 0.92 -15.40
C ALA A 189 -2.86 0.87 -15.79
N LEU A 190 -2.18 -0.18 -15.32
CA LEU A 190 -0.77 -0.43 -15.58
C LEU A 190 -0.53 -1.94 -15.72
N GLN A 191 0.34 -2.31 -16.65
CA GLN A 191 0.92 -3.65 -16.71
C GLN A 191 2.37 -3.50 -17.17
N LEU A 192 3.29 -3.76 -16.24
CA LEU A 192 4.73 -3.53 -16.43
C LEU A 192 5.50 -4.83 -16.14
N PRO A 193 6.62 -5.11 -16.84
CA PRO A 193 7.40 -6.32 -16.61
C PRO A 193 7.83 -6.52 -15.15
N GLU A 194 8.11 -5.44 -14.42
CA GLU A 194 8.52 -5.46 -13.01
C GLU A 194 7.38 -5.81 -12.04
N MET A 195 6.13 -5.83 -12.53
CA MET A 195 4.96 -6.26 -11.76
C MET A 195 4.71 -7.76 -11.89
N SER A 196 5.23 -8.41 -12.93
CA SER A 196 5.00 -9.83 -13.16
C SER A 196 5.67 -10.71 -12.09
N PRO A 197 5.06 -11.86 -11.77
CA PRO A 197 5.79 -12.91 -11.07
C PRO A 197 6.87 -13.45 -12.03
N GLN A 198 8.14 -13.20 -11.75
CA GLN A 198 9.22 -13.65 -12.64
C GLN A 198 9.34 -15.18 -12.63
N ALA A 199 9.47 -15.76 -13.82
CA ALA A 199 9.83 -17.17 -13.97
C ALA A 199 11.24 -17.41 -13.38
N GLY A 200 11.37 -18.39 -12.48
CA GLY A 200 12.63 -18.71 -11.80
C GLY A 200 12.80 -18.11 -10.39
N GLY A 201 11.77 -17.46 -9.83
CA GLY A 201 11.77 -17.05 -8.43
C GLY A 201 11.75 -18.25 -7.46
N ASN A 202 12.40 -18.11 -6.30
CA ASN A 202 12.54 -19.16 -5.28
C ASN A 202 11.27 -19.35 -4.39
N SER A 203 10.13 -18.79 -4.77
CA SER A 203 8.88 -18.88 -4.00
C SER A 203 7.90 -19.87 -4.63
N SER A 204 7.38 -20.79 -3.82
CA SER A 204 6.40 -21.80 -4.22
C SER A 204 5.03 -21.23 -4.61
N ALA A 205 4.79 -19.94 -4.35
CA ALA A 205 3.71 -19.16 -4.92
C ALA A 205 4.33 -18.05 -5.77
N LEU A 206 4.02 -18.02 -7.07
CA LEU A 206 4.44 -16.99 -8.02
C LEU A 206 3.62 -15.71 -7.79
N VAL A 207 3.86 -15.03 -6.67
CA VAL A 207 3.22 -13.75 -6.29
C VAL A 207 4.09 -12.61 -6.81
N GLY A 208 3.62 -11.90 -7.84
CA GLY A 208 4.29 -10.73 -8.42
C GLY A 208 4.06 -9.47 -7.60
N ILE A 209 3.55 -8.41 -8.25
CA ILE A 209 3.09 -7.19 -7.60
C ILE A 209 2.16 -7.50 -6.42
N ASN A 210 2.37 -6.86 -5.28
CA ASN A 210 1.65 -7.19 -4.06
C ASN A 210 1.08 -5.93 -3.38
N GLY A 211 1.71 -5.41 -2.33
CA GLY A 211 1.26 -4.17 -1.68
C GLY A 211 1.49 -2.98 -2.60
N ILE A 212 0.50 -2.09 -2.71
CA ILE A 212 0.57 -0.87 -3.53
C ILE A 212 0.13 0.38 -2.76
N HIS A 213 0.73 1.51 -3.10
CA HIS A 213 0.35 2.83 -2.57
C HIS A 213 0.48 3.92 -3.63
N ALA A 214 -0.60 4.66 -3.86
CA ALA A 214 -0.58 5.86 -4.68
C ALA A 214 -0.28 7.07 -3.80
N TRP A 215 0.90 7.68 -3.98
CA TRP A 215 1.34 8.79 -3.15
C TRP A 215 2.21 9.77 -3.93
N LYS A 216 1.87 11.07 -3.85
CA LYS A 216 2.60 12.17 -4.48
C LYS A 216 2.86 11.95 -5.99
N GLY A 217 1.80 11.60 -6.73
CA GLY A 217 1.88 11.40 -8.19
C GLY A 217 2.68 10.16 -8.61
N ARG A 218 2.89 9.22 -7.70
CA ARG A 218 3.58 7.96 -7.97
C ARG A 218 2.79 6.78 -7.45
N LEU A 219 2.85 5.68 -8.19
CA LEU A 219 2.47 4.38 -7.69
C LEU A 219 3.71 3.69 -7.15
N TRP A 220 3.64 3.24 -5.90
CA TRP A 220 4.65 2.44 -5.23
C TRP A 220 4.13 1.02 -5.14
N TRP A 221 5.01 0.03 -5.31
CA TRP A 221 4.62 -1.36 -5.12
C TRP A 221 5.75 -2.24 -4.63
N THR A 222 5.40 -3.27 -3.86
CA THR A 222 6.27 -4.41 -3.61
C THR A 222 6.04 -5.48 -4.67
N ASN A 223 7.09 -6.23 -5.00
CA ASN A 223 6.98 -7.48 -5.76
C ASN A 223 7.55 -8.61 -4.90
N SER A 224 6.71 -9.60 -4.59
CA SER A 224 7.07 -10.68 -3.67
C SER A 224 8.04 -11.68 -4.31
N ALA A 225 7.92 -11.96 -5.60
CA ALA A 225 8.75 -12.93 -6.33
C ALA A 225 10.24 -12.53 -6.36
N ASN A 226 10.53 -11.24 -6.42
CA ASN A 226 11.91 -10.72 -6.46
C ASN A 226 12.29 -9.92 -5.20
N ALA A 227 11.45 -9.97 -4.15
CA ALA A 227 11.62 -9.26 -2.88
C ALA A 227 12.10 -7.82 -3.09
N SER A 228 11.34 -6.99 -3.82
CA SER A 228 11.78 -5.64 -4.18
C SER A 228 10.68 -4.60 -4.01
N LEU A 229 11.07 -3.36 -3.78
CA LEU A 229 10.21 -2.17 -3.77
C LEU A 229 10.50 -1.34 -5.02
N TYR A 230 9.45 -0.97 -5.74
CA TYR A 230 9.51 -0.17 -6.94
C TYR A 230 8.59 1.05 -6.83
N ARG A 231 8.80 2.01 -7.73
CA ARG A 231 7.85 3.09 -7.97
C ARG A 231 7.90 3.58 -9.42
N VAL A 232 6.78 4.15 -9.87
CA VAL A 232 6.66 4.80 -11.18
C VAL A 232 5.77 6.02 -11.06
N ARG A 233 5.95 7.02 -11.93
CA ARG A 233 5.03 8.15 -11.98
C ARG A 233 3.71 7.73 -12.63
N ILE A 234 2.62 8.26 -12.10
CA ILE A 234 1.28 8.06 -12.66
C ILE A 234 0.64 9.43 -12.93
N MET A 235 -0.18 9.49 -13.98
CA MET A 235 -1.02 10.64 -14.25
C MET A 235 -2.14 10.77 -13.20
N PRO A 236 -2.80 11.94 -13.05
CA PRO A 236 -3.92 12.10 -12.13
C PRO A 236 -5.02 11.04 -12.28
N GLY A 237 -5.28 10.57 -13.51
CA GLY A 237 -6.24 9.50 -13.80
C GLY A 237 -5.77 8.08 -13.51
N GLY A 238 -4.60 7.91 -12.87
CA GLY A 238 -4.06 6.62 -12.43
C GLY A 238 -3.30 5.82 -13.48
N ASN A 239 -3.33 6.23 -14.74
CA ASN A 239 -2.60 5.58 -15.83
C ASN A 239 -1.10 5.95 -15.79
N LEU A 240 -0.27 5.15 -16.45
CA LEU A 240 1.16 5.44 -16.61
C LEU A 240 1.35 6.82 -17.28
N ALA A 241 2.30 7.61 -16.79
CA ALA A 241 2.69 8.84 -17.49
C ALA A 241 3.54 8.52 -18.73
N ASP A 242 3.64 9.46 -19.67
CA ASP A 242 4.53 9.30 -20.83
C ASP A 242 6.00 9.31 -20.39
N ASP A 243 6.84 8.53 -21.09
CA ASP A 243 8.30 8.51 -20.98
C ASP A 243 8.87 8.38 -19.55
N VAL A 244 8.26 7.56 -18.70
CA VAL A 244 8.73 7.31 -17.33
C VAL A 244 9.30 5.92 -17.12
N GLU A 245 10.52 5.90 -16.59
CA GLU A 245 11.23 4.68 -16.19
C GLU A 245 10.74 4.19 -14.82
N VAL A 246 10.60 2.87 -14.70
CA VAL A 246 10.34 2.19 -13.43
C VAL A 246 11.60 2.27 -12.56
N GLU A 247 11.46 2.81 -11.36
CA GLU A 247 12.56 2.89 -10.42
C GLU A 247 12.48 1.75 -9.41
N LYS A 248 13.52 0.91 -9.35
CA LYS A 248 13.73 -0.02 -8.24
C LYS A 248 14.32 0.74 -7.05
N VAL A 249 13.50 0.96 -6.03
CA VAL A 249 13.87 1.75 -4.84
C VAL A 249 14.73 0.91 -3.87
N ALA A 250 14.40 -0.37 -3.71
CA ALA A 250 15.13 -1.25 -2.80
C ALA A 250 14.97 -2.73 -3.19
N SER A 251 15.98 -3.53 -2.82
CA SER A 251 15.83 -4.98 -2.64
C SER A 251 15.60 -5.25 -1.17
N LEU A 252 14.52 -5.94 -0.85
CA LEU A 252 14.16 -6.38 0.49
C LEU A 252 14.89 -7.70 0.78
N PRO A 253 15.28 -7.95 2.05
CA PRO A 253 15.76 -9.28 2.44
C PRO A 253 14.72 -10.32 2.03
N SER A 254 15.13 -11.37 1.31
CA SER A 254 14.19 -12.34 0.76
C SER A 254 13.35 -12.99 1.86
N LEU A 255 12.04 -12.72 1.82
CA LEU A 255 11.06 -13.50 2.56
C LEU A 255 10.85 -14.78 1.76
N ILE A 256 11.68 -15.79 2.00
CA ILE A 256 11.34 -17.13 1.53
C ILE A 256 10.12 -17.56 2.34
N PHE A 257 8.95 -17.59 1.68
CA PHE A 257 7.76 -18.30 2.16
C PHE A 257 8.18 -19.77 2.39
N GLY A 258 8.62 -20.12 3.60
CA GLY A 258 9.05 -21.48 3.96
C GLY A 258 10.44 -21.62 4.62
N ARG A 259 11.28 -20.56 4.67
CA ARG A 259 12.46 -20.55 5.56
C ARG A 259 12.39 -19.33 6.47
N LEU A 260 11.60 -19.48 7.53
CA LEU A 260 11.48 -18.53 8.62
C LEU A 260 12.82 -18.44 9.35
N HIS A 261 13.60 -17.41 9.06
CA HIS A 261 14.71 -17.01 9.91
C HIS A 261 14.14 -16.17 11.07
N PRO A 262 14.43 -16.48 12.35
CA PRO A 262 13.83 -15.84 13.53
C PRO A 262 14.29 -14.38 13.77
N ARG A 263 14.66 -13.65 12.72
CA ARG A 263 15.10 -12.25 12.77
C ARG A 263 14.23 -11.30 11.96
N THR A 264 13.19 -11.80 11.27
CA THR A 264 12.25 -10.95 10.54
C THR A 264 11.07 -10.48 11.41
N TRP A 265 10.93 -10.95 12.65
CA TRP A 265 9.98 -10.45 13.65
C TRP A 265 10.54 -10.55 15.08
N GLY A 266 10.60 -9.42 15.82
CA GLY A 266 10.67 -9.31 17.30
C GLY A 266 11.84 -9.95 18.07
N PRO A 267 12.13 -9.59 19.34
CA PRO A 267 13.33 -10.03 20.03
C PRO A 267 13.07 -11.41 20.63
N ARG A 268 14.15 -12.19 20.72
CA ARG A 268 14.14 -13.50 21.39
C ARG A 268 13.67 -13.32 22.84
N GLY A 269 12.53 -13.92 23.19
CA GLY A 269 12.32 -14.36 24.57
C GLY A 269 13.28 -15.52 24.82
N ARG A 270 14.16 -15.39 25.81
CA ARG A 270 14.88 -16.54 26.38
C ARG A 270 13.82 -17.52 26.87
N MET A 271 13.89 -18.77 26.40
CA MET A 271 13.43 -19.88 27.23
C MET A 271 14.54 -20.08 28.26
N ASP A 272 14.25 -19.73 29.51
CA ASP A 272 15.01 -20.24 30.64
C ASP A 272 14.50 -21.68 30.88
N ASP A 273 15.45 -22.63 30.88
CA ASP A 273 15.21 -24.05 31.14
C ASP A 273 14.80 -24.28 32.60
N HIS A 274 13.65 -24.93 32.81
CA HIS A 274 13.34 -25.76 33.97
C HIS A 274 12.54 -26.99 33.53
#